data_AF-A0A4R8V264-F1
#
_entry.id   AF-A0A4R8V264-F1
#
_cell.length_a   1.000
_cell.length_b   1.000
_cell.length_c   1.000
_cell.angle_alpha   90.00
_cell.angle_beta   90.00
_cell.angle_gamma   90.00
#
_symmetry.space_group_name_H-M   'P 1'
#
loop_
_entity.id
_entity.type
_entity.pdbx_description
1 polymer ?
#
loop_
_entity_poly.entity_id
_entity_poly.type
_entity_poly.pdbx_seq_one_letter_code
_entity_poly.pdbx_strand_id
1 'polypeptide(L)'
;MPGASNTGVPSGTALTVHNGDINVTKAGTVLDGLDIRGLVKISAANVTIKNSIIRGRSMNGPGALINNLGGFSNLVVTDTELSPSAASPDANGIYGYNFTATRVNINNAIDGIHVTGSNVVIQDSWIHDNMHYLKDPNQGGSPSHDDSIQVQSGNNITVAGNRLTDSHSAAVQITQDRGKVSNFAFTDNFANGGACTVNIAEKSYGPIQGAVITDNTFGRDSRLANCAVIAPTTTKIDFAGNYYTPDDTLVTIRKG
;
A
#
# COMPACT_ATOMS: atom_id res chain seq x y z
N MET A 1 -13.73 2.47 -11.34
CA MET A 1 -12.51 2.76 -10.56
C MET A 1 -12.84 2.99 -9.09
N PRO A 2 -11.96 2.57 -8.17
CA PRO A 2 -12.05 2.91 -6.75
C PRO A 2 -12.03 4.43 -6.48
N GLY A 3 -12.73 4.86 -5.44
CA GLY A 3 -12.86 6.26 -5.03
C GLY A 3 -13.75 6.41 -3.79
N ALA A 4 -14.02 7.65 -3.39
CA ALA A 4 -14.73 7.97 -2.14
C ALA A 4 -16.10 7.29 -1.96
N SER A 5 -16.80 6.95 -3.04
CA SER A 5 -18.14 6.35 -2.95
C SER A 5 -18.15 4.82 -2.85
N ASN A 6 -17.02 4.14 -3.06
CA ASN A 6 -16.93 2.67 -3.11
C ASN A 6 -15.68 2.10 -2.40
N THR A 7 -14.94 2.93 -1.66
CA THR A 7 -13.81 2.53 -0.82
C THR A 7 -13.94 3.16 0.55
N GLY A 8 -13.25 2.59 1.54
CA GLY A 8 -13.35 3.02 2.92
C GLY A 8 -14.63 2.54 3.58
N VAL A 9 -15.00 3.19 4.68
CA VAL A 9 -16.23 2.86 5.39
C VAL A 9 -17.46 3.12 4.51
N PRO A 10 -18.41 2.16 4.39
CA PRO A 10 -19.61 2.38 3.59
C PRO A 10 -20.45 3.53 4.16
N SER A 11 -21.00 4.37 3.28
CA SER A 11 -21.88 5.47 3.68
C SER A 11 -23.07 4.96 4.50
N GLY A 12 -23.39 5.65 5.60
CA GLY A 12 -24.47 5.27 6.52
C GLY A 12 -24.10 4.18 7.54
N THR A 13 -22.86 3.69 7.56
CA THR A 13 -22.39 2.78 8.61
C THR A 13 -22.48 3.45 9.98
N ALA A 14 -23.14 2.79 10.93
CA ALA A 14 -23.14 3.23 12.32
C ALA A 14 -21.81 2.86 12.98
N LEU A 15 -21.03 3.87 13.38
CA LEU A 15 -19.72 3.67 13.99
C LEU A 15 -19.77 3.81 15.51
N THR A 16 -19.14 2.87 16.20
CA THR A 16 -18.86 2.95 17.64
C THR A 16 -17.44 3.45 17.85
N VAL A 17 -17.28 4.55 18.59
CA VAL A 17 -15.96 5.08 18.89
C VAL A 17 -15.23 4.14 19.85
N HIS A 18 -14.01 3.74 19.48
CA HIS A 18 -13.07 3.07 20.34
C HIS A 18 -11.87 4.00 20.61
N ASN A 19 -11.63 4.33 21.88
CA ASN A 19 -10.46 5.11 22.27
C ASN A 19 -9.34 4.19 22.73
N GLY A 20 -8.16 4.33 22.14
CA GLY A 20 -6.97 3.56 22.51
C GLY A 20 -6.60 2.48 21.50
N ASP A 21 -5.43 1.88 21.74
CA ASP A 21 -4.87 0.84 20.89
C ASP A 21 -5.59 -0.50 21.13
N ILE A 22 -5.80 -1.27 20.05
CA ILE A 22 -6.39 -2.61 20.08
C ILE A 22 -5.31 -3.64 19.80
N ASN A 23 -5.10 -4.58 20.71
CA ASN A 23 -4.29 -5.77 20.45
C ASN A 23 -5.21 -6.99 20.30
N VAL A 24 -5.34 -7.50 19.07
CA VAL A 24 -6.22 -8.63 18.75
C VAL A 24 -5.48 -9.94 19.04
N THR A 25 -5.77 -10.56 20.18
CA THR A 25 -5.09 -11.79 20.65
C THR A 25 -5.92 -13.06 20.48
N LYS A 26 -7.19 -12.94 20.12
CA LYS A 26 -8.09 -14.08 19.90
C LYS A 26 -8.29 -14.32 18.41
N ALA A 27 -8.08 -15.56 17.96
CA ALA A 27 -8.32 -15.94 16.58
C ALA A 27 -9.82 -15.83 16.23
N GLY A 28 -10.13 -15.44 14.99
CA GLY A 28 -11.51 -15.25 14.55
C GLY A 28 -12.17 -13.96 15.04
N THR A 29 -11.42 -13.05 15.68
CA THR A 29 -11.97 -11.76 16.11
C THR A 29 -12.39 -10.94 14.90
N VAL A 30 -13.58 -10.33 14.98
CA VAL A 30 -14.08 -9.38 14.00
C VAL A 30 -14.18 -8.00 14.65
N LEU A 31 -13.52 -7.01 14.06
CA LEU A 31 -13.68 -5.59 14.35
C LEU A 31 -14.60 -5.01 13.27
N ASP A 32 -15.82 -4.64 13.64
CA ASP A 32 -16.87 -4.23 12.70
C ASP A 32 -17.54 -2.94 13.20
N GLY A 33 -17.69 -1.95 12.32
CA GLY A 33 -18.39 -0.71 12.66
C GLY A 33 -17.69 0.13 13.73
N LEU A 34 -16.35 0.20 13.72
CA LEU A 34 -15.57 0.95 14.72
C LEU A 34 -14.96 2.24 14.14
N ASP A 35 -14.97 3.32 14.93
CA ASP A 35 -14.08 4.48 14.74
C ASP A 35 -12.96 4.39 15.78
N ILE A 36 -11.81 3.84 15.37
CA ILE A 36 -10.69 3.50 16.24
C ILE A 36 -9.71 4.67 16.32
N ARG A 37 -9.56 5.25 17.51
CA ARG A 37 -8.63 6.33 17.85
C ARG A 37 -7.39 5.79 18.55
N GLY A 38 -6.76 4.83 17.90
CA GLY A 38 -5.55 4.14 18.33
C GLY A 38 -5.06 3.20 17.24
N LEU A 39 -3.98 2.48 17.53
CA LEU A 39 -3.35 1.54 16.60
C LEU A 39 -3.94 0.13 16.77
N VAL A 40 -4.02 -0.63 15.68
CA VAL A 40 -4.47 -2.02 15.70
C VAL A 40 -3.28 -2.96 15.50
N LYS A 41 -2.97 -3.76 16.52
CA LYS A 41 -1.96 -4.82 16.44
C LYS A 41 -2.65 -6.18 16.30
N ILE A 42 -2.25 -6.93 15.29
CA ILE A 42 -2.70 -8.29 15.04
C ILE A 42 -1.75 -9.27 15.74
N SER A 43 -2.30 -10.02 16.70
CA SER A 43 -1.59 -11.04 17.47
C SER A 43 -2.32 -12.41 17.42
N ALA A 44 -3.16 -12.63 16.41
CA ALA A 44 -3.92 -13.86 16.20
C ALA A 44 -4.32 -14.04 14.73
N ALA A 45 -4.60 -15.28 14.32
CA ALA A 45 -5.01 -15.62 12.96
C ALA A 45 -6.52 -15.39 12.72
N ASN A 46 -6.92 -15.33 11.44
CA ASN A 46 -8.31 -15.22 10.99
C ASN A 46 -9.02 -13.98 11.55
N VAL A 47 -8.31 -12.86 11.63
CA VAL A 47 -8.90 -11.59 12.10
C VAL A 47 -9.55 -10.88 10.92
N THR A 48 -10.74 -10.34 11.12
CA THR A 48 -11.41 -9.48 10.13
C THR A 48 -11.58 -8.08 10.71
N ILE A 49 -11.22 -7.07 9.94
CA ILE A 49 -11.53 -5.66 10.19
C ILE A 49 -12.42 -5.20 9.04
N LYS A 50 -13.61 -4.70 9.34
CA LYS A 50 -14.56 -4.25 8.32
C LYS A 50 -15.42 -3.07 8.74
N ASN A 51 -15.92 -2.33 7.76
CA ASN A 51 -16.84 -1.20 7.95
C ASN A 51 -16.36 -0.22 9.02
N SER A 52 -15.05 0.05 9.07
CA SER A 52 -14.42 0.76 10.19
C SER A 52 -13.59 1.93 9.69
N ILE A 53 -13.29 2.86 10.59
CA ILE A 53 -12.30 3.91 10.39
C ILE A 53 -11.19 3.68 11.43
N ILE A 54 -9.94 3.70 10.99
CA ILE A 54 -8.78 3.69 11.88
C ILE A 54 -8.07 5.03 11.74
N ARG A 55 -8.18 5.84 12.79
CA ARG A 55 -7.60 7.19 12.87
C ARG A 55 -6.24 7.22 13.55
N GLY A 56 -5.85 6.14 14.20
CA GLY A 56 -4.64 6.10 14.99
C GLY A 56 -4.68 7.04 16.20
N ARG A 57 -3.51 7.22 16.77
CA ARG A 57 -3.17 8.24 17.77
C ARG A 57 -1.95 9.00 17.27
N SER A 58 -1.54 10.04 17.99
CA SER A 58 -0.22 10.64 17.77
C SER A 58 0.88 9.58 17.89
N MET A 59 1.73 9.52 16.86
CA MET A 59 2.88 8.63 16.80
C MET A 59 4.05 9.24 17.58
N ASN A 60 4.88 8.37 18.15
CA ASN A 60 6.08 8.71 18.92
C ASN A 60 7.30 7.92 18.42
N GLY A 61 7.30 7.62 17.13
CA GLY A 61 8.21 6.72 16.44
C GLY A 61 7.47 5.92 15.35
N PRO A 62 8.21 5.36 14.36
CA PRO A 62 7.63 4.67 13.21
C PRO A 62 6.62 3.60 13.62
N GLY A 63 5.44 3.65 13.01
CA GLY A 63 4.32 2.78 13.33
C GLY A 63 3.34 2.62 12.18
N ALA A 64 2.32 1.79 12.40
CA ALA A 64 1.26 1.56 11.43
C ALA A 64 -0.10 1.59 12.11
N LEU A 65 -1.12 2.08 11.39
CA LEU A 65 -2.51 2.02 11.83
C LEU A 65 -2.98 0.56 12.00
N ILE A 66 -2.57 -0.33 11.10
CA ILE A 66 -2.73 -1.78 11.24
C ILE A 66 -1.35 -2.44 11.16
N ASN A 67 -0.97 -3.18 12.20
CA ASN A 67 0.29 -3.90 12.27
C ASN A 67 0.05 -5.42 12.30
N ASN A 68 0.49 -6.12 11.26
CA ASN A 68 0.60 -7.59 11.19
C ASN A 68 2.05 -8.05 10.91
N LEU A 69 3.03 -7.38 11.51
CA LEU A 69 4.45 -7.77 11.42
C LEU A 69 4.73 -9.17 12.00
N GLY A 70 3.87 -9.64 12.91
CA GLY A 70 3.91 -11.02 13.42
C GLY A 70 3.55 -12.06 12.36
N GLY A 71 2.99 -11.65 11.22
CA GLY A 71 2.68 -12.54 10.11
C GLY A 71 1.51 -13.50 10.37
N PHE A 72 0.58 -13.14 11.26
CA PHE A 72 -0.57 -13.99 11.54
C PHE A 72 -1.42 -14.15 10.29
N SER A 73 -1.85 -15.39 10.03
CA SER A 73 -2.51 -15.74 8.78
C SER A 73 -3.93 -15.19 8.68
N ASN A 74 -4.36 -14.98 7.44
CA ASN A 74 -5.74 -14.68 7.08
C ASN A 74 -6.28 -13.40 7.76
N LEU A 75 -5.48 -12.35 7.80
CA LEU A 75 -6.01 -11.02 8.12
C LEU A 75 -6.83 -10.52 6.94
N VAL A 76 -8.08 -10.15 7.18
CA VAL A 76 -8.95 -9.52 6.18
C VAL A 76 -9.25 -8.10 6.62
N VAL A 77 -9.00 -7.12 5.75
CA VAL A 77 -9.36 -5.72 5.93
C VAL A 77 -10.24 -5.32 4.75
N THR A 78 -11.52 -5.06 4.99
CA THR A 78 -12.47 -4.73 3.90
C THR A 78 -13.29 -3.50 4.26
N ASP A 79 -13.61 -2.65 3.29
CA ASP A 79 -14.51 -1.50 3.49
C ASP A 79 -14.10 -0.66 4.71
N THR A 80 -12.80 -0.36 4.81
CA THR A 80 -12.20 0.28 5.98
C THR A 80 -11.37 1.48 5.53
N GLU A 81 -11.55 2.60 6.22
CA GLU A 81 -10.77 3.83 6.03
C GLU A 81 -9.61 3.90 7.01
N LEU A 82 -8.40 4.20 6.52
CA LEU A 82 -7.20 4.45 7.31
C LEU A 82 -6.78 5.90 7.04
N SER A 83 -6.98 6.76 8.03
CA SER A 83 -6.72 8.20 7.92
C SER A 83 -6.16 8.70 9.26
N PRO A 84 -4.83 8.76 9.43
CA PRO A 84 -4.21 9.26 10.65
C PRO A 84 -4.77 10.63 11.06
N SER A 85 -5.21 10.75 12.31
CA SER A 85 -5.77 11.98 12.88
C SER A 85 -4.72 13.06 13.16
N ALA A 86 -3.44 12.68 13.20
CA ALA A 86 -2.31 13.58 13.38
C ALA A 86 -1.27 13.30 12.30
N ALA A 87 -0.86 14.35 11.59
CA ALA A 87 0.22 14.25 10.62
C ALA A 87 1.53 13.87 11.28
N SER A 88 2.22 12.87 10.72
CA SER A 88 3.48 12.38 11.27
C SER A 88 4.31 11.67 10.20
N PRO A 89 5.64 11.89 10.17
CA PRO A 89 6.56 11.12 9.33
C PRO A 89 6.68 9.64 9.78
N ASP A 90 6.05 9.26 10.88
CA ASP A 90 6.06 7.91 11.42
C ASP A 90 4.84 7.08 11.00
N ALA A 91 3.81 7.71 10.42
CA ALA A 91 2.50 7.10 10.24
C ALA A 91 2.41 6.33 8.93
N ASN A 92 2.35 5.00 9.02
CA ASN A 92 2.03 4.11 7.90
C ASN A 92 0.60 3.57 8.01
N GLY A 93 0.00 3.12 6.92
CA GLY A 93 -1.32 2.49 6.92
C GLY A 93 -1.27 1.05 7.44
N ILE A 94 -1.05 0.08 6.54
CA ILE A 94 -0.95 -1.35 6.87
C ILE A 94 0.51 -1.78 6.81
N TYR A 95 1.02 -2.47 7.83
CA TYR A 95 2.39 -2.98 7.85
C TYR A 95 2.45 -4.46 8.22
N GLY A 96 2.92 -5.30 7.30
CA GLY A 96 3.06 -6.74 7.54
C GLY A 96 2.85 -7.59 6.29
N TYR A 97 2.27 -8.78 6.46
CA TYR A 97 2.00 -9.74 5.38
C TYR A 97 0.88 -10.72 5.79
N ASN A 98 0.56 -11.72 4.95
CA ASN A 98 -0.57 -12.65 5.14
C ASN A 98 -1.93 -11.96 5.31
N PHE A 99 -2.22 -10.98 4.44
CA PHE A 99 -3.47 -10.22 4.50
C PHE A 99 -4.13 -10.01 3.14
N THR A 100 -5.44 -9.77 3.17
CA THR A 100 -6.23 -9.25 2.06
C THR A 100 -6.81 -7.91 2.44
N ALA A 101 -6.56 -6.89 1.63
CA ALA A 101 -7.13 -5.55 1.74
C ALA A 101 -8.05 -5.30 0.53
N THR A 102 -9.34 -5.13 0.78
CA THR A 102 -10.36 -4.96 -0.28
C THR A 102 -11.15 -3.68 -0.05
N ARG A 103 -11.29 -2.83 -1.07
CA ARG A 103 -12.02 -1.55 -0.96
C ARG A 103 -11.58 -0.71 0.24
N VAL A 104 -10.29 -0.73 0.59
CA VAL A 104 -9.77 0.16 1.62
C VAL A 104 -9.57 1.56 1.04
N ASN A 105 -9.78 2.58 1.86
CA ASN A 105 -9.37 3.94 1.57
C ASN A 105 -8.22 4.27 2.52
N ILE A 106 -7.02 4.49 1.99
CA ILE A 106 -5.86 4.88 2.79
C ILE A 106 -5.41 6.25 2.32
N ASN A 107 -5.37 7.20 3.25
CA ASN A 107 -4.92 8.54 2.98
C ASN A 107 -4.08 9.08 4.14
N ASN A 108 -3.32 10.15 3.86
CA ASN A 108 -2.59 10.87 4.91
C ASN A 108 -1.63 9.95 5.68
N ALA A 109 -0.98 9.01 4.99
CA ALA A 109 0.08 8.15 5.52
C ALA A 109 1.37 8.35 4.72
N ILE A 110 2.54 8.12 5.32
CA ILE A 110 3.84 8.12 4.62
C ILE A 110 3.83 6.98 3.62
N ASP A 111 3.88 5.73 4.12
CA ASP A 111 3.55 4.57 3.30
C ASP A 111 2.11 4.14 3.55
N GLY A 112 1.35 3.97 2.46
CA GLY A 112 -0.01 3.45 2.56
C GLY A 112 0.00 2.00 3.04
N ILE A 113 0.78 1.15 2.37
CA ILE A 113 0.95 -0.26 2.73
C ILE A 113 2.42 -0.67 2.63
N HIS A 114 2.94 -1.24 3.71
CA HIS A 114 4.30 -1.76 3.80
C HIS A 114 4.31 -3.28 3.93
N VAL A 115 4.73 -3.97 2.87
CA VAL A 115 4.76 -5.43 2.76
C VAL A 115 6.15 -5.99 3.09
N THR A 116 6.21 -6.91 4.05
CA THR A 116 7.47 -7.54 4.52
C THR A 116 7.43 -9.05 4.52
N GLY A 117 6.61 -9.65 3.67
CA GLY A 117 6.43 -11.09 3.59
C GLY A 117 5.37 -11.47 2.55
N SER A 118 4.96 -12.74 2.60
CA SER A 118 4.18 -13.37 1.54
C SER A 118 2.66 -13.25 1.70
N ASN A 119 1.94 -13.65 0.64
CA ASN A 119 0.48 -13.82 0.60
C ASN A 119 -0.26 -12.52 0.94
N VAL A 120 -0.09 -11.54 0.05
CA VAL A 120 -0.74 -10.24 0.17
C VAL A 120 -1.61 -10.01 -1.05
N VAL A 121 -2.86 -9.61 -0.82
CA VAL A 121 -3.78 -9.16 -1.86
C VAL A 121 -4.26 -7.76 -1.51
N ILE A 122 -4.09 -6.81 -2.42
CA ILE A 122 -4.58 -5.44 -2.30
C ILE A 122 -5.45 -5.21 -3.53
N GLN A 123 -6.76 -5.09 -3.33
CA GLN A 123 -7.68 -5.02 -4.45
C GLN A 123 -8.80 -4.00 -4.27
N ASP A 124 -9.25 -3.45 -5.40
CA ASP A 124 -10.39 -2.54 -5.49
C ASP A 124 -10.28 -1.34 -4.52
N SER A 125 -9.07 -0.96 -4.14
CA SER A 125 -8.78 -0.01 -3.07
C SER A 125 -8.31 1.33 -3.62
N TRP A 126 -8.40 2.37 -2.79
CA TRP A 126 -7.91 3.71 -3.11
C TRP A 126 -6.85 4.12 -2.10
N ILE A 127 -5.62 4.34 -2.56
CA ILE A 127 -4.52 4.87 -1.75
C ILE A 127 -4.13 6.21 -2.36
N HIS A 128 -4.20 7.28 -1.57
CA HIS A 128 -4.04 8.65 -2.05
C HIS A 128 -3.56 9.60 -0.97
N ASP A 129 -3.26 10.85 -1.33
CA ASP A 129 -2.81 11.89 -0.40
C ASP A 129 -1.72 11.40 0.56
N ASN A 130 -0.68 10.74 0.02
CA ASN A 130 0.49 10.35 0.79
C ASN A 130 1.09 11.59 1.49
N MET A 131 1.48 11.44 2.75
CA MET A 131 2.21 12.52 3.44
C MET A 131 3.62 12.61 2.88
N HIS A 132 4.06 13.82 2.58
CA HIS A 132 5.44 14.06 2.13
C HIS A 132 6.10 15.13 3.00
N TYR A 133 7.26 14.78 3.58
CA TYR A 133 8.10 15.74 4.28
C TYR A 133 9.38 15.98 3.49
N LEU A 134 9.77 17.24 3.30
CA LEU A 134 11.04 17.59 2.67
C LEU A 134 12.27 17.28 3.55
N LYS A 135 12.03 17.15 4.87
CA LYS A 135 13.03 16.82 5.88
C LYS A 135 12.42 15.82 6.85
N ASP A 136 12.57 14.55 6.51
CA ASP A 136 12.08 13.43 7.29
C ASP A 136 13.17 12.94 8.25
N PRO A 137 12.97 12.98 9.57
CA PRO A 137 13.94 12.45 10.53
C PRO A 137 14.18 10.95 10.36
N ASN A 138 13.20 10.19 9.87
CA ASN A 138 13.34 8.74 9.59
C ASN A 138 14.22 8.48 8.37
N GLN A 139 14.47 9.49 7.53
CA GLN A 139 15.40 9.45 6.40
C GLN A 139 16.66 10.31 6.65
N GLY A 140 17.03 10.53 7.91
CA GLY A 140 18.24 11.29 8.25
C GLY A 140 18.19 12.77 7.81
N GLY A 141 16.99 13.32 7.64
CA GLY A 141 16.75 14.70 7.22
C GLY A 141 16.63 14.90 5.71
N SER A 142 16.67 13.83 4.90
CA SER A 142 16.27 13.90 3.49
C SER A 142 14.74 13.88 3.32
N PRO A 143 14.20 14.09 2.11
CA PRO A 143 12.77 13.93 1.88
C PRO A 143 12.27 12.52 2.23
N SER A 144 10.99 12.41 2.61
CA SER A 144 10.33 11.13 2.88
C SER A 144 10.36 10.21 1.67
N HIS A 145 10.35 8.90 1.94
CA HIS A 145 10.03 7.87 0.96
C HIS A 145 8.57 7.49 1.15
N ASP A 146 7.68 8.30 0.59
CA ASP A 146 6.23 8.15 0.74
C ASP A 146 5.65 7.34 -0.44
N ASP A 147 5.68 6.02 -0.28
CA ASP A 147 5.20 5.06 -1.26
C ASP A 147 3.74 4.69 -0.98
N SER A 148 2.86 4.63 -1.99
CA SER A 148 1.50 4.12 -1.73
C SER A 148 1.56 2.65 -1.29
N ILE A 149 2.44 1.85 -1.92
CA ILE A 149 2.75 0.47 -1.54
C ILE A 149 4.26 0.24 -1.61
N GLN A 150 4.90 -0.12 -0.49
CA GLN A 150 6.30 -0.55 -0.44
C GLN A 150 6.42 -2.05 -0.19
N VAL A 151 7.21 -2.75 -1.02
CA VAL A 151 7.46 -4.20 -0.91
C VAL A 151 8.94 -4.45 -0.63
N GLN A 152 9.25 -4.95 0.57
CA GLN A 152 10.62 -5.23 1.01
C GLN A 152 11.02 -6.70 0.95
N SER A 153 10.04 -7.61 0.92
CA SER A 153 10.23 -9.06 0.75
C SER A 153 8.87 -9.74 0.55
N GLY A 154 8.88 -10.97 0.02
CA GLY A 154 7.70 -11.82 0.02
C GLY A 154 7.43 -12.55 -1.29
N ASN A 155 6.61 -13.58 -1.22
CA ASN A 155 6.11 -14.30 -2.38
C ASN A 155 4.60 -14.16 -2.50
N ASN A 156 4.06 -14.15 -3.72
CA ASN A 156 2.61 -14.14 -3.97
C ASN A 156 1.97 -12.85 -3.42
N ILE A 157 2.23 -11.75 -4.14
CA ILE A 157 1.73 -10.41 -3.81
C ILE A 157 0.95 -9.88 -5.02
N THR A 158 -0.33 -9.58 -4.83
CA THR A 158 -1.22 -9.09 -5.89
C THR A 158 -1.73 -7.70 -5.55
N VAL A 159 -1.61 -6.78 -6.50
CA VAL A 159 -2.16 -5.42 -6.46
C VAL A 159 -3.06 -5.27 -7.69
N ALA A 160 -4.38 -5.36 -7.50
CA ALA A 160 -5.32 -5.45 -8.61
C ALA A 160 -6.51 -4.48 -8.52
N GLY A 161 -6.90 -3.85 -9.63
CA GLY A 161 -8.13 -3.05 -9.66
C GLY A 161 -8.10 -1.77 -8.82
N ASN A 162 -6.92 -1.32 -8.37
CA ASN A 162 -6.79 -0.21 -7.42
C ASN A 162 -6.75 1.14 -8.12
N ARG A 163 -7.01 2.20 -7.36
CA ARG A 163 -6.64 3.58 -7.68
C ARG A 163 -5.51 4.00 -6.76
N LEU A 164 -4.34 4.33 -7.30
CA LEU A 164 -3.17 4.77 -6.54
C LEU A 164 -2.77 6.17 -7.03
N THR A 165 -2.86 7.18 -6.18
CA THR A 165 -2.57 8.57 -6.57
C THR A 165 -1.71 9.29 -5.54
N ASP A 166 -1.12 10.41 -5.96
CA ASP A 166 -0.55 11.44 -5.09
C ASP A 166 0.69 11.04 -4.26
N SER A 167 1.26 9.85 -4.48
CA SER A 167 2.58 9.51 -3.95
C SER A 167 3.66 10.39 -4.55
N HIS A 168 4.60 10.86 -3.73
CA HIS A 168 5.77 11.60 -4.22
C HIS A 168 6.91 10.65 -4.62
N SER A 169 7.04 9.51 -3.91
CA SER A 169 8.07 8.50 -4.16
C SER A 169 7.66 7.53 -5.27
N ALA A 170 6.69 6.64 -5.02
CA ALA A 170 6.12 5.75 -6.01
C ALA A 170 4.72 5.28 -5.61
N ALA A 171 3.86 4.93 -6.57
CA ALA A 171 2.64 4.20 -6.27
C ALA A 171 2.96 2.76 -5.81
N VAL A 172 3.98 2.14 -6.42
CA VAL A 172 4.55 0.89 -5.94
C VAL A 172 6.08 0.97 -5.97
N GLN A 173 6.72 0.76 -4.82
CA GLN A 173 8.16 0.61 -4.69
C GLN A 173 8.49 -0.81 -4.23
N ILE A 174 9.17 -1.58 -5.07
CA ILE A 174 9.77 -2.86 -4.66
C ILE A 174 11.24 -2.63 -4.40
N THR A 175 11.67 -2.75 -3.15
CA THR A 175 13.08 -2.55 -2.79
C THR A 175 13.85 -3.84 -2.60
N GLN A 176 13.20 -4.93 -2.16
CA GLN A 176 13.90 -6.12 -1.64
C GLN A 176 14.86 -5.81 -0.47
N ASP A 177 14.57 -4.85 0.42
CA ASP A 177 15.48 -4.53 1.53
C ASP A 177 15.54 -5.60 2.63
N ARG A 178 14.53 -6.48 2.74
CA ARG A 178 14.45 -7.53 3.77
C ARG A 178 14.61 -8.95 3.25
N GLY A 179 14.50 -9.14 1.94
CA GLY A 179 14.45 -10.47 1.35
C GLY A 179 14.00 -10.45 -0.09
N LYS A 180 14.09 -11.63 -0.71
CA LYS A 180 13.63 -11.85 -2.08
C LYS A 180 12.13 -11.59 -2.23
N VAL A 181 11.77 -11.03 -3.38
CA VAL A 181 10.41 -10.87 -3.88
C VAL A 181 10.21 -11.79 -5.08
N SER A 182 9.06 -12.46 -5.15
CA SER A 182 8.66 -13.27 -6.30
C SER A 182 7.15 -13.35 -6.44
N ASN A 183 6.67 -13.63 -7.66
CA ASN A 183 5.25 -13.73 -7.99
C ASN A 183 4.50 -12.46 -7.56
N PHE A 184 5.00 -11.31 -8.02
CA PHE A 184 4.37 -10.01 -7.83
C PHE A 184 3.51 -9.69 -9.06
N ALA A 185 2.25 -9.32 -8.84
CA ALA A 185 1.32 -8.93 -9.88
C ALA A 185 0.77 -7.52 -9.62
N PHE A 186 0.82 -6.67 -10.65
CA PHE A 186 0.22 -5.34 -10.68
C PHE A 186 -0.69 -5.25 -11.90
N THR A 187 -1.99 -5.41 -11.71
CA THR A 187 -2.95 -5.62 -12.81
C THR A 187 -4.20 -4.75 -12.72
N ASP A 188 -4.70 -4.21 -13.83
CA ASP A 188 -5.97 -3.46 -13.87
C ASP A 188 -6.03 -2.26 -12.90
N ASN A 189 -4.88 -1.66 -12.57
CA ASN A 189 -4.83 -0.50 -11.68
C ASN A 189 -4.88 0.80 -12.49
N PHE A 190 -5.47 1.83 -11.90
CA PHE A 190 -5.14 3.21 -12.23
C PHE A 190 -4.04 3.68 -11.27
N ALA A 191 -2.91 4.15 -11.79
CA ALA A 191 -1.83 4.68 -10.96
C ALA A 191 -1.27 5.99 -11.52
N ASN A 192 -1.08 6.98 -10.66
CA ASN A 192 -0.60 8.29 -11.05
C ASN A 192 0.28 8.90 -9.96
N GLY A 193 1.32 9.63 -10.35
CA GLY A 193 2.32 10.16 -9.43
C GLY A 193 3.57 9.29 -9.28
N GLY A 194 4.34 9.56 -8.23
CA GLY A 194 5.68 9.02 -7.99
C GLY A 194 6.78 9.72 -8.79
N ALA A 195 8.04 9.45 -8.47
CA ALA A 195 9.17 9.76 -9.36
C ALA A 195 9.03 8.93 -10.64
N CYS A 196 8.95 7.62 -10.44
CA CYS A 196 8.35 6.69 -11.37
C CYS A 196 7.19 6.00 -10.66
N THR A 197 6.08 5.73 -11.34
CA THR A 197 4.87 5.24 -10.68
C THR A 197 5.06 3.84 -10.09
N VAL A 198 5.72 2.94 -10.82
CA VAL A 198 6.18 1.63 -10.33
C VAL A 198 7.70 1.59 -10.43
N ASN A 199 8.37 1.35 -9.32
CA ASN A 199 9.83 1.27 -9.23
C ASN A 199 10.26 -0.08 -8.67
N ILE A 200 11.06 -0.82 -9.43
CA ILE A 200 11.59 -2.13 -9.05
C ILE A 200 13.10 -2.01 -8.86
N ALA A 201 13.58 -2.37 -7.67
CA ALA A 201 14.99 -2.55 -7.37
C ALA A 201 15.28 -3.99 -6.92
N GLU A 202 16.40 -4.54 -7.40
CA GLU A 202 16.80 -5.92 -7.06
C GLU A 202 17.65 -6.01 -5.78
N LYS A 203 18.35 -4.93 -5.41
CA LYS A 203 19.36 -4.91 -4.33
C LYS A 203 20.30 -6.12 -4.43
N SER A 204 20.63 -6.74 -3.30
CA SER A 204 21.49 -7.94 -3.23
C SER A 204 20.75 -9.26 -3.50
N TYR A 205 19.42 -9.23 -3.67
CA TYR A 205 18.61 -10.44 -3.83
C TYR A 205 18.39 -10.85 -5.29
N GLY A 206 18.80 -9.99 -6.23
CA GLY A 206 18.76 -10.27 -7.67
C GLY A 206 17.35 -10.24 -8.25
N PRO A 207 17.16 -10.80 -9.46
CA PRO A 207 15.94 -10.62 -10.24
C PRO A 207 14.67 -11.17 -9.59
N ILE A 208 13.59 -10.40 -9.70
CA ILE A 208 12.26 -10.83 -9.30
C ILE A 208 11.75 -11.85 -10.32
N GLN A 209 11.33 -13.01 -9.82
CA GLN A 209 10.80 -14.10 -10.65
C GLN A 209 9.28 -14.03 -10.68
N GLY A 210 8.67 -14.19 -11.86
CA GLY A 210 7.21 -14.20 -12.02
C GLY A 210 6.57 -12.82 -11.81
N ALA A 211 7.27 -11.74 -12.17
CA ALA A 211 6.70 -10.40 -12.11
C ALA A 211 5.72 -10.18 -13.28
N VAL A 212 4.52 -9.70 -12.98
CA VAL A 212 3.46 -9.40 -13.94
C VAL A 212 3.02 -7.95 -13.75
N ILE A 213 3.01 -7.17 -14.82
CA ILE A 213 2.47 -5.81 -14.83
C ILE A 213 1.62 -5.69 -16.10
N THR A 214 0.30 -5.82 -15.98
CA THR A 214 -0.59 -5.83 -17.14
C THR A 214 -1.85 -5.01 -16.98
N ASP A 215 -2.38 -4.53 -18.10
CA ASP A 215 -3.72 -3.94 -18.17
C ASP A 215 -3.92 -2.70 -17.28
N ASN A 216 -2.84 -1.98 -16.95
CA ASN A 216 -2.90 -0.81 -16.09
C ASN A 216 -3.05 0.49 -16.90
N THR A 217 -3.73 1.45 -16.29
CA THR A 217 -3.81 2.84 -16.76
C THR A 217 -2.91 3.72 -15.91
N PHE A 218 -1.96 4.41 -16.55
CA PHE A 218 -1.02 5.31 -15.88
C PHE A 218 -1.35 6.77 -16.18
N GLY A 219 -1.42 7.60 -15.14
CA GLY A 219 -1.46 9.06 -15.33
C GLY A 219 -0.11 9.63 -15.76
N ARG A 220 -0.07 10.93 -16.02
CA ARG A 220 1.11 11.66 -16.52
C ARG A 220 1.83 12.48 -15.44
N ASP A 221 1.37 12.42 -14.20
CA ASP A 221 1.85 13.29 -13.12
C ASP A 221 3.09 12.72 -12.40
N SER A 222 3.79 11.76 -13.01
CA SER A 222 5.07 11.28 -12.49
C SER A 222 6.13 12.39 -12.58
N ARG A 223 6.90 12.60 -11.50
CA ARG A 223 7.91 13.68 -11.45
C ARG A 223 9.02 13.50 -12.47
N LEU A 224 9.38 12.26 -12.79
CA LEU A 224 10.17 11.97 -13.98
C LEU A 224 9.20 11.79 -15.14
N ALA A 225 9.34 12.65 -16.16
CA ALA A 225 8.45 12.65 -17.32
C ALA A 225 8.33 11.24 -17.91
N ASN A 226 7.09 10.78 -18.08
CA ASN A 226 6.74 9.51 -18.71
C ASN A 226 7.46 8.31 -18.08
N CYS A 227 7.52 8.27 -16.75
CA CYS A 227 8.11 7.16 -16.01
C CYS A 227 7.02 6.36 -15.28
N ALA A 228 6.24 5.57 -16.01
CA ALA A 228 5.24 4.71 -15.38
C ALA A 228 5.89 3.49 -14.70
N VAL A 229 6.86 2.85 -15.35
CA VAL A 229 7.57 1.70 -14.80
C VAL A 229 9.07 1.83 -15.03
N ILE A 230 9.87 1.61 -13.98
CA ILE A 230 11.32 1.49 -14.05
C ILE A 230 11.77 0.17 -13.40
N ALA A 231 12.64 -0.58 -14.08
CA ALA A 231 13.15 -1.85 -13.59
C ALA A 231 14.52 -2.22 -14.21
N PRO A 232 15.37 -2.96 -13.47
CA PRO A 232 16.56 -3.61 -14.04
C PRO A 232 16.19 -4.59 -15.15
N THR A 233 16.99 -4.63 -16.21
CA THR A 233 16.75 -5.50 -17.39
C THR A 233 16.85 -7.01 -17.09
N THR A 234 17.40 -7.35 -15.95
CA THR A 234 17.57 -8.71 -15.43
C THR A 234 16.28 -9.27 -14.85
N THR A 235 15.40 -8.43 -14.31
CA THR A 235 14.04 -8.81 -13.92
C THR A 235 13.18 -8.94 -15.18
N LYS A 236 12.67 -10.14 -15.44
CA LYS A 236 11.77 -10.41 -16.57
C LYS A 236 10.34 -10.20 -16.10
N ILE A 237 9.68 -9.23 -16.72
CA ILE A 237 8.31 -8.82 -16.40
C ILE A 237 7.43 -9.25 -17.56
N ASP A 238 6.37 -9.99 -17.27
CA ASP A 238 5.26 -10.13 -18.20
C ASP A 238 4.52 -8.80 -18.27
N PHE A 239 4.61 -8.13 -19.42
CA PHE A 239 4.30 -6.72 -19.58
C PHE A 239 3.45 -6.48 -20.82
N ALA A 240 2.16 -6.21 -20.63
CA ALA A 240 1.19 -6.06 -21.71
C ALA A 240 0.03 -5.15 -21.30
N GLY A 241 -0.66 -4.52 -22.25
CA GLY A 241 -1.90 -3.78 -21.95
C GLY A 241 -1.73 -2.54 -21.06
N ASN A 242 -0.52 -2.01 -20.90
CA ASN A 242 -0.27 -0.84 -20.06
C ASN A 242 -0.28 0.45 -20.90
N TYR A 243 -1.15 1.38 -20.56
CA TYR A 243 -1.37 2.61 -21.32
C TYR A 243 -1.30 3.84 -20.43
N TYR A 244 -0.81 4.95 -20.98
CA TYR A 244 -0.99 6.26 -20.39
C TYR A 244 -2.39 6.79 -20.67
N THR A 245 -2.94 7.56 -19.74
CA THR A 245 -4.12 8.40 -19.94
C THR A 245 -3.68 9.88 -19.88
N PRO A 246 -4.28 10.78 -20.68
CA PRO A 246 -5.48 10.63 -21.51
C PRO A 246 -5.25 10.20 -22.96
N ASP A 247 -4.01 9.93 -23.39
CA ASP A 247 -3.67 9.78 -24.81
C ASP A 247 -3.52 8.33 -25.31
N ASP A 248 -3.80 7.35 -24.45
CA ASP A 248 -3.76 5.92 -24.75
C ASP A 248 -2.43 5.44 -25.35
N THR A 249 -1.34 6.13 -25.04
CA THR A 249 -0.01 5.72 -25.51
C THR A 249 0.51 4.54 -24.69
N LEU A 250 1.16 3.58 -25.36
CA LEU A 250 1.74 2.43 -24.68
C LEU A 250 2.83 2.86 -23.71
N VAL A 251 2.77 2.31 -22.50
CA VAL A 251 3.86 2.41 -21.53
C VAL A 251 5.00 1.50 -21.98
N THR A 252 6.23 1.96 -21.77
CA THR A 252 7.44 1.13 -21.90
C THR A 252 8.17 1.07 -20.57
N ILE A 253 8.81 -0.06 -20.28
CA ILE A 253 9.66 -0.19 -19.09
C ILE A 253 10.92 0.65 -19.32
N ARG A 254 11.16 1.63 -18.45
CA ARG A 254 12.42 2.36 -18.39
C ARG A 254 13.48 1.47 -17.74
N LYS A 255 14.70 1.50 -18.29
CA LYS A 255 15.85 0.83 -17.69
C LYS A 255 16.22 1.52 -16.37
N GLY A 256 16.17 0.76 -15.28
CA GLY A 256 16.70 1.12 -13.95
C GLY A 256 18.12 0.64 -13.71
#